data_AF-A0A6A4ZDE4-F1
#
_entry.id   AF-A0A6A4ZDE4-F1
#
_cell.length_a   1.000
_cell.length_b   1.000
_cell.length_c   1.000
_cell.angle_alpha   90.00
_cell.angle_beta   90.00
_cell.angle_gamma   90.00
#
_symmetry.space_group_name_H-M   'P 1'
#
loop_
_entity.id
_entity.type
_entity.pdbx_description
1 polymer ?
#
loop_
_entity_poly.entity_id
_entity_poly.type
_entity_poly.pdbx_seq_one_letter_code
_entity_poly.pdbx_strand_id
1 'polypeptide(L)'
;MASPTVAVPIILASPQAATSQVPPRRMRWKYVLGAVLGLCCVACIAVGASFATQKPPESTNHPDIVSQLQQSPGFVVTVHLKRASLHYNGLASATIYVLPHAATTDRLDFDATMTLPGTTVNETYVLVNRKAYHYSTSQ
;
A
#
# COMPACT_ATOMS: atom_id res chain seq x y z
N MET A 1 -12.70 90.59 30.89
CA MET A 1 -14.06 90.76 31.44
C MET A 1 -14.99 89.99 30.52
N ALA A 2 -15.78 89.00 30.91
CA ALA A 2 -16.25 88.58 32.22
C ALA A 2 -16.53 87.05 32.23
N SER A 3 -16.34 86.43 33.39
CA SER A 3 -16.88 85.12 33.82
C SER A 3 -18.42 85.16 33.95
N PRO A 4 -19.07 84.17 34.59
CA PRO A 4 -19.06 82.71 34.48
C PRO A 4 -20.49 82.22 34.11
N THR A 5 -20.79 80.92 34.14
CA THR A 5 -21.92 80.35 34.94
C THR A 5 -22.38 78.97 34.44
N VAL A 6 -22.23 78.04 35.38
CA VAL A 6 -22.74 76.68 35.58
C VAL A 6 -24.22 76.47 35.22
N ALA A 7 -24.59 75.29 34.69
CA ALA A 7 -25.73 74.48 35.16
C ALA A 7 -25.84 73.13 34.40
N VAL A 8 -25.76 72.03 35.16
CA VAL A 8 -26.21 70.69 34.77
C VAL A 8 -27.70 70.59 35.13
N PRO A 9 -28.53 69.87 34.35
CA PRO A 9 -29.21 68.75 35.01
C PRO A 9 -29.24 67.47 34.17
N ILE A 10 -29.06 66.39 34.92
CA ILE A 10 -29.38 65.01 34.60
C ILE A 10 -30.90 64.88 34.45
N ILE A 11 -31.38 64.30 33.34
CA ILE A 11 -32.70 63.67 33.32
C ILE A 11 -32.46 62.15 33.23
N LEU A 12 -32.52 61.53 34.41
CA LEU A 12 -32.65 60.11 34.59
C LEU A 12 -34.16 59.79 34.55
N ALA A 13 -34.64 59.17 33.48
CA ALA A 13 -35.96 58.54 33.45
C ALA A 13 -35.93 57.34 32.50
N SER A 14 -35.26 56.27 32.95
CA SER A 14 -35.72 54.89 32.70
C SER A 14 -36.91 54.66 33.64
N PRO A 15 -38.01 53.93 33.30
CA PRO A 15 -38.01 52.70 32.49
C PRO A 15 -39.25 52.49 31.61
N GLN A 16 -39.13 51.78 30.48
CA GLN A 16 -40.11 50.74 30.13
C GLN A 16 -39.44 49.64 29.32
N ALA A 17 -39.38 48.47 29.95
CA ALA A 17 -39.00 47.21 29.35
C ALA A 17 -40.00 46.85 28.24
N ALA A 18 -39.61 47.04 26.99
CA ALA A 18 -40.20 46.32 25.87
C ALA A 18 -39.23 45.19 25.51
N THR A 19 -39.57 43.99 25.98
CA THR A 19 -38.96 42.72 25.59
C THR A 19 -38.86 42.63 24.06
N SER A 20 -37.64 42.63 23.51
CA SER A 20 -37.40 42.21 22.13
C SER A 20 -36.50 40.98 22.15
N GLN A 21 -37.14 39.81 22.01
CA GLN A 21 -36.46 38.56 21.70
C GLN A 21 -35.77 38.69 20.35
N VAL A 22 -34.44 38.71 20.33
CA VAL A 22 -33.65 38.63 19.10
C VAL A 22 -33.70 37.17 18.59
N PRO A 23 -34.13 36.91 17.34
CA PRO A 23 -34.11 35.54 16.81
C PRO A 23 -32.66 35.04 16.73
N PRO A 24 -32.41 33.76 17.05
CA PRO A 24 -31.04 33.27 17.10
C PRO A 24 -30.47 33.22 15.68
N ARG A 25 -29.33 33.90 15.50
CA ARG A 25 -28.58 34.04 14.24
C ARG A 25 -27.92 32.72 13.82
N ARG A 26 -28.69 31.64 13.69
CA ARG A 26 -28.24 30.24 13.47
C ARG A 26 -27.92 29.92 12.01
N MET A 27 -28.23 30.82 11.07
CA MET A 27 -28.05 30.54 9.64
C MET A 27 -26.60 30.68 9.18
N ARG A 28 -25.79 31.53 9.83
CA ARG A 28 -24.37 31.75 9.46
C ARG A 28 -23.47 30.57 9.83
N TRP A 29 -23.80 29.83 10.88
CA TRP A 29 -22.95 28.74 11.35
C TRP A 29 -22.99 27.51 10.43
N LYS A 30 -24.12 27.29 9.74
CA LYS A 30 -24.25 26.22 8.72
C LYS A 30 -23.31 26.46 7.53
N TYR A 31 -23.15 27.71 7.11
CA TYR A 31 -22.21 28.05 6.03
C TYR A 31 -20.75 27.91 6.45
N VAL A 32 -20.42 28.28 7.70
CA VAL A 32 -19.07 28.08 8.24
C VAL A 32 -18.75 26.58 8.35
N LEU A 33 -19.68 25.78 8.86
CA LEU A 33 -19.49 24.33 8.97
C LEU A 33 -19.38 23.67 7.59
N GLY A 34 -20.20 24.08 6.63
CA GLY A 34 -20.11 23.62 5.25
C GLY A 34 -18.78 23.99 4.59
N ALA A 35 -18.27 25.20 4.82
CA ALA A 35 -16.98 25.62 4.30
C ALA A 35 -15.81 24.82 4.90
N VAL A 36 -15.83 24.56 6.21
CA VAL A 36 -14.81 23.75 6.89
C VAL A 36 -14.83 22.31 6.40
N LEU A 37 -16.02 21.70 6.30
CA LEU A 37 -16.16 20.32 5.83
C LEU A 37 -15.74 20.20 4.36
N GLY A 38 -16.14 21.16 3.51
CA GLY A 38 -15.74 21.22 2.11
C GLY A 38 -14.22 21.33 1.95
N LEU A 39 -13.57 22.23 2.70
CA LEU A 39 -12.12 22.39 2.70
C LEU A 39 -11.40 21.10 3.13
N CYS A 40 -11.90 20.44 4.19
CA CYS A 40 -11.36 19.19 4.70
C CYS A 40 -11.45 18.07 3.64
N CYS A 41 -12.60 17.91 2.99
CA CYS A 41 -12.79 16.91 1.94
C CYS A 41 -11.83 17.14 0.77
N VAL A 42 -11.66 18.39 0.31
CA VAL A 42 -10.74 18.72 -0.79
C VAL A 42 -9.29 18.43 -0.38
N ALA A 43 -8.89 18.80 0.83
CA ALA A 43 -7.55 18.52 1.34
C ALA A 43 -7.28 17.02 1.45
N CYS A 44 -8.22 16.23 1.98
CA CYS A 44 -8.09 14.78 2.10
C CYS A 44 -7.98 14.10 0.72
N ILE A 45 -8.74 14.54 -0.28
CA ILE A 45 -8.66 14.01 -1.65
C ILE A 45 -7.32 14.38 -2.29
N ALA A 46 -6.85 15.62 -2.15
CA ALA A 46 -5.59 16.06 -2.71
C ALA A 46 -4.39 15.31 -2.12
N VAL A 47 -4.37 15.13 -0.79
CA VAL A 47 -3.33 14.37 -0.09
C VAL A 47 -3.42 12.90 -0.45
N GLY A 48 -4.62 12.29 -0.42
CA GLY A 48 -4.82 10.90 -0.82
C GLY A 48 -4.37 10.62 -2.26
N ALA A 49 -4.64 11.54 -3.18
CA ALA A 49 -4.18 11.44 -4.58
C ALA A 49 -2.65 11.49 -4.69
N SER A 50 -1.98 12.34 -3.91
CA SER A 50 -0.52 12.42 -3.90
C SER A 50 0.15 11.12 -3.44
N PHE A 51 -0.46 10.38 -2.51
CA PHE A 51 0.05 9.06 -2.11
C PHE A 51 -0.30 7.95 -3.10
N ALA A 52 -1.43 8.06 -3.82
CA ALA A 52 -1.80 7.10 -4.86
C ALA A 52 -0.89 7.19 -6.10
N THR A 53 -0.44 8.40 -6.47
CA THR A 53 0.47 8.63 -7.59
C THR A 53 1.94 8.36 -7.25
N GLN A 54 2.27 8.26 -5.96
CA GLN A 54 3.60 7.85 -5.48
C GLN A 54 3.82 6.34 -5.51
N LYS A 55 2.82 5.52 -5.87
CA LYS A 55 3.13 4.17 -6.34
C LYS A 55 4.03 4.34 -7.55
N PRO A 56 5.30 3.90 -7.49
CA PRO A 56 6.11 3.87 -8.69
C PRO A 56 5.27 3.14 -9.74
N PRO A 57 5.13 3.68 -10.97
CA PRO A 57 4.68 2.83 -12.06
C PRO A 57 5.60 1.62 -12.02
N GLU A 58 5.02 0.44 -11.83
CA GLU A 58 5.77 -0.81 -11.91
C GLU A 58 6.35 -0.79 -13.32
N SER A 59 7.61 -0.37 -13.46
CA SER A 59 8.29 -0.34 -14.73
C SER A 59 8.50 -1.80 -15.07
N THR A 60 7.53 -2.35 -15.78
CA THR A 60 7.45 -3.71 -16.28
C THR A 60 8.58 -3.93 -17.29
N ASN A 61 9.82 -4.00 -16.79
CA ASN A 61 10.99 -4.50 -17.51
C ASN A 61 10.95 -6.04 -17.60
N HIS A 62 9.74 -6.64 -17.64
CA HIS A 62 9.57 -8.08 -17.77
C HIS A 62 10.24 -8.68 -19.00
N PRO A 63 10.21 -8.07 -20.21
CA PRO A 63 10.90 -8.66 -21.36
C PRO A 63 12.42 -8.70 -21.17
N ASP A 64 12.99 -7.69 -20.49
CA ASP A 64 14.43 -7.62 -20.23
C ASP A 64 14.87 -8.73 -19.26
N ILE A 65 14.18 -8.88 -18.13
CA ILE A 65 14.52 -9.92 -17.13
C ILE A 65 14.36 -11.33 -17.69
N VAL A 66 13.27 -11.62 -18.42
CA VAL A 66 13.09 -12.94 -19.02
C VAL A 66 14.20 -13.22 -20.03
N SER A 67 14.53 -12.25 -20.90
CA SER A 67 15.61 -12.41 -21.87
C SER A 67 16.97 -12.65 -21.21
N GLN A 68 17.26 -11.95 -20.11
CA GLN A 68 18.50 -12.13 -19.34
C GLN A 68 18.57 -13.50 -18.67
N LEU A 69 17.47 -13.97 -18.07
CA LEU A 69 17.39 -15.31 -17.48
C LEU A 69 17.56 -16.39 -18.55
N GLN A 70 16.99 -16.18 -19.73
CA GLN A 70 17.06 -17.12 -20.85
C GLN A 70 18.44 -17.22 -21.50
N GLN A 71 19.23 -16.15 -21.41
CA GLN A 71 20.63 -16.10 -21.85
C GLN A 71 21.60 -16.64 -20.80
N SER A 72 21.15 -16.86 -19.57
CA SER A 72 22.01 -17.39 -18.51
C SER A 72 22.33 -18.87 -18.75
N PRO A 73 23.56 -19.33 -18.44
CA PRO A 73 23.92 -20.74 -18.56
C PRO A 73 23.18 -21.65 -17.55
N GLY A 74 22.51 -21.05 -16.56
CA GLY A 74 21.81 -21.73 -15.48
C GLY A 74 21.74 -20.83 -14.25
N PHE A 75 20.74 -21.07 -13.40
CA PHE A 75 20.61 -20.38 -12.12
C PHE A 75 20.03 -21.28 -11.03
N VAL A 76 20.28 -20.89 -9.78
CA VAL A 76 19.79 -21.61 -8.61
C VAL A 76 18.66 -20.81 -7.97
N VAL A 77 17.53 -21.46 -7.74
CA VAL A 77 16.39 -20.89 -7.02
C VAL A 77 16.27 -21.57 -5.67
N THR A 78 16.31 -20.79 -4.60
CA THR A 78 16.05 -21.28 -3.25
C THR A 78 14.67 -20.82 -2.81
N VAL A 79 13.78 -21.79 -2.57
CA VAL A 79 12.44 -21.52 -2.06
C VAL A 79 12.48 -21.63 -0.54
N HIS A 80 12.16 -20.54 0.14
CA HIS A 80 12.01 -20.52 1.59
C HIS A 80 10.55 -20.75 2.00
N LEU A 81 10.34 -21.74 2.85
CA LEU A 81 9.03 -22.17 3.33
C LEU A 81 8.66 -21.32 4.54
N LYS A 82 7.65 -20.45 4.36
CA LYS A 82 7.32 -19.38 5.32
C LYS A 82 6.81 -19.86 6.68
N ARG A 83 6.24 -21.06 6.78
CA ARG A 83 5.59 -21.58 7.99
C ARG A 83 6.22 -22.92 8.37
N ALA A 84 6.34 -23.17 9.67
CA ALA A 84 6.85 -24.45 10.19
C ALA A 84 6.05 -25.67 9.69
N SER A 85 4.74 -25.52 9.47
CA SER A 85 3.89 -26.57 8.91
C SER A 85 4.18 -26.89 7.43
N LEU A 86 4.90 -26.02 6.73
CA LEU A 86 5.34 -26.25 5.36
C LEU A 86 6.74 -26.85 5.30
N HIS A 87 7.47 -26.94 6.42
CA HIS A 87 8.81 -27.49 6.44
C HIS A 87 8.77 -28.95 6.00
N TYR A 88 9.64 -29.31 5.07
CA TYR A 88 9.75 -30.66 4.57
C TYR A 88 10.82 -31.40 5.35
N ASN A 89 10.45 -32.41 6.15
CA ASN A 89 11.39 -33.16 7.00
C ASN A 89 12.30 -32.25 7.85
N GLY A 90 11.74 -31.17 8.41
CA GLY A 90 12.47 -30.18 9.19
C GLY A 90 13.21 -29.11 8.38
N LEU A 91 13.26 -29.23 7.06
CA LEU A 91 13.87 -28.25 6.16
C LEU A 91 12.91 -27.08 5.92
N ALA A 92 13.36 -25.88 6.22
CA ALA A 92 12.62 -24.64 5.93
C ALA A 92 12.87 -24.14 4.50
N SER A 93 13.66 -24.83 3.69
CA SER A 93 14.03 -24.37 2.35
C SER A 93 14.36 -25.52 1.42
N ALA A 94 14.14 -25.30 0.12
CA ALA A 94 14.47 -26.23 -0.95
C ALA A 94 15.26 -25.51 -2.04
N THR A 95 16.27 -26.19 -2.60
CA THR A 95 17.11 -25.66 -3.67
C THR A 95 16.75 -26.33 -4.99
N ILE A 96 16.53 -25.51 -6.00
CA ILE A 96 16.14 -25.92 -7.35
C ILE A 96 17.24 -25.44 -8.30
N TYR A 97 17.79 -26.36 -9.08
CA TYR A 97 18.72 -26.04 -10.16
C TYR A 97 17.92 -25.88 -11.45
N VAL A 98 18.05 -24.73 -12.10
CA VAL A 98 17.29 -24.37 -13.30
C VAL A 98 18.24 -24.17 -14.47
N LEU A 99 17.94 -24.81 -15.59
CA LEU A 99 18.68 -24.74 -16.85
C LEU A 99 17.75 -24.17 -17.93
N PRO A 100 17.90 -22.87 -18.26
CA PRO A 100 17.13 -22.23 -19.31
C PRO A 100 17.47 -22.80 -20.69
N HIS A 101 16.47 -22.90 -21.55
CA HIS A 101 16.69 -23.20 -22.96
C HIS A 101 17.04 -21.92 -23.72
N ALA A 102 18.01 -21.99 -24.61
CA ALA A 102 18.35 -20.89 -25.53
C ALA A 102 17.19 -20.68 -26.53
N ALA A 103 16.19 -19.89 -26.14
CA ALA A 103 15.00 -19.61 -26.91
C ALA A 103 14.67 -18.12 -26.85
N THR A 104 14.34 -17.53 -28.01
CA THR A 104 13.90 -16.13 -28.14
C THR A 104 12.38 -16.04 -27.96
N THR A 105 11.89 -16.48 -26.82
CA THR A 105 10.47 -16.38 -26.47
C THR A 105 10.28 -15.38 -25.33
N ASP A 106 9.12 -14.71 -25.32
CA ASP A 106 8.71 -13.82 -24.22
C ASP A 106 8.39 -14.58 -22.92
N ARG A 107 8.64 -15.89 -22.89
CA ARG A 107 8.38 -16.79 -21.75
C ARG A 107 9.65 -17.52 -21.33
N LEU A 108 9.81 -17.68 -20.02
CA LEU A 108 10.87 -18.51 -19.47
C LEU A 108 10.61 -19.99 -19.83
N ASP A 109 11.52 -20.61 -20.57
CA ASP A 109 11.50 -22.04 -20.89
C ASP A 109 12.72 -22.73 -20.28
N PHE A 110 12.54 -23.78 -19.51
CA PHE A 110 13.64 -24.34 -18.74
C PHE A 110 13.38 -25.79 -18.34
N ASP A 111 14.49 -26.48 -18.14
CA ASP A 111 14.55 -27.71 -17.39
C ASP A 111 14.97 -27.40 -15.95
N ALA A 112 14.56 -28.24 -15.01
CA ALA A 112 14.90 -28.05 -13.60
C ALA A 112 15.02 -29.37 -12.85
N THR A 113 15.80 -29.37 -11.78
CA THR A 113 15.86 -30.49 -10.85
C THR A 113 15.87 -29.99 -9.41
N MET A 114 15.19 -30.72 -8.55
CA MET A 114 15.11 -30.47 -7.11
C MET A 114 15.19 -31.80 -6.39
N THR A 115 16.10 -31.88 -5.42
CA THR A 115 16.20 -33.03 -4.52
C THR A 115 15.84 -32.56 -3.11
N LEU A 116 14.85 -33.21 -2.52
CA LEU A 116 14.43 -33.02 -1.15
C LEU A 116 14.99 -34.18 -0.30
N PRO A 117 15.92 -33.90 0.61
CA PRO A 117 16.41 -34.93 1.51
C PRO A 117 15.32 -35.33 2.50
N GLY A 118 15.13 -36.63 2.66
CA GLY A 118 14.24 -37.19 3.66
C GLY A 118 14.97 -38.04 4.70
N THR A 119 14.24 -38.52 5.70
CA THR A 119 14.81 -39.30 6.80
C THR A 119 15.16 -40.74 6.40
N THR A 120 14.48 -41.27 5.38
CA THR A 120 14.66 -42.65 4.89
C THR A 120 14.93 -42.69 3.39
N VAL A 121 14.35 -41.75 2.65
CA VAL A 121 14.34 -41.72 1.19
C VAL A 121 14.53 -40.27 0.75
N ASN A 122 15.34 -40.06 -0.28
CA ASN A 122 15.45 -38.77 -0.95
C ASN A 122 14.43 -38.72 -2.09
N GLU A 123 13.64 -37.66 -2.15
CA GLU A 123 12.71 -37.41 -3.25
C GLU A 123 13.37 -36.49 -4.27
N THR A 124 13.36 -36.88 -5.55
CA THR A 124 13.88 -36.05 -6.63
C THR A 124 12.78 -35.76 -7.64
N TYR A 125 12.62 -34.47 -7.94
CA TYR A 125 11.69 -33.92 -8.90
C TYR A 125 12.48 -33.35 -10.06
N VAL A 126 12.16 -33.76 -11.28
CA VAL A 126 12.85 -33.29 -12.48
C VAL A 126 11.80 -32.79 -13.47
N LEU A 127 12.01 -31.57 -13.96
CA LEU A 127 11.29 -31.00 -15.09
C LEU A 127 12.21 -31.09 -16.30
N VAL A 128 11.79 -31.86 -17.32
CA VAL A 128 12.51 -32.00 -18.59
C VAL A 128 11.52 -31.84 -19.73
N ASN A 129 11.80 -30.96 -20.69
CA ASN A 129 10.96 -30.76 -21.87
C ASN A 129 9.48 -30.53 -21.52
N ARG A 130 9.21 -29.71 -20.49
CA ARG A 130 7.87 -29.42 -19.95
C ARG A 130 7.13 -30.64 -19.37
N LYS A 131 7.83 -31.73 -19.06
CA LYS A 131 7.29 -32.90 -18.38
C LYS A 131 7.92 -33.04 -17.00
N ALA A 132 7.08 -33.20 -16.00
CA ALA A 132 7.51 -33.43 -14.63
C ALA A 132 7.65 -34.94 -14.37
N TYR A 133 8.79 -35.32 -13.82
CA TYR A 133 9.11 -36.66 -13.36
C TYR A 133 9.42 -36.62 -11.87
N HIS A 134 9.10 -37.71 -11.19
CA HIS A 134 9.38 -37.89 -9.78
C HIS A 134 9.92 -39.29 -9.57
N TYR A 135 10.97 -39.40 -8.78
CA TYR A 135 11.48 -40.67 -8.31
C TYR A 135 12.06 -40.51 -6.91
N SER A 136 12.14 -41.62 -6.21
CA SER A 136 12.62 -41.68 -4.85
C SER A 136 13.79 -42.66 -4.78
N THR A 137 14.79 -42.35 -3.98
CA THR A 137 16.00 -43.17 -3.83
C THR A 137 16.26 -43.39 -2.35
N SER A 138 16.36 -44.65 -1.94
CA SER A 138 16.76 -44.98 -0.57
C SER A 138 18.19 -44.50 -0.33
N GLN A 139 18.45 -43.96 0.85
CA GLN A 139 19.83 -43.67 1.28
C GLN A 139 20.63 -44.95 1.48
#